data_AF-A0A352B696-F1
#
_entry.id   AF-A0A352B696-F1
#
_cell.length_a   1.000
_cell.length_b   1.000
_cell.length_c   1.000
_cell.angle_alpha   90.00
_cell.angle_beta   90.00
_cell.angle_gamma   90.00
#
_symmetry.space_group_name_H-M   'P 1'
#
loop_
_entity.id
_entity.type
_entity.pdbx_description
1 polymer ?
#
loop_
_entity_poly.entity_id
_entity_poly.type
_entity_poly.pdbx_seq_one_letter_code
_entity_poly.pdbx_strand_id
1 'polypeptide(L)'
;MDVISKAELFRRIGFGGDPAAAEGVLEVAGLSRPAKQSIHPDKLDAAATALASAFCWVCNRGDCHEEAVRIAAGRTVVPAADPSQCQVCGGSVNQRSIDEMVAACAARGWHRLLVVGGSPNARDEISRILHGRLELRALDGTIARTLKQARADLGWGDVVVVWGSSQLDHKVSNLYTGPKVVTLHRRSIQELATEVVRAARRG
;
A
#
# COMPACT_ATOMS: atom_id res chain seq x y z
N MET A 1 -1.69 -19.15 -33.10
CA MET A 1 -1.66 -18.23 -31.94
C MET A 1 -3.10 -17.80 -31.71
N ASP A 2 -3.67 -18.15 -30.57
CA ASP A 2 -5.10 -17.99 -30.35
C ASP A 2 -5.45 -16.55 -29.97
N VAL A 3 -6.43 -16.00 -30.67
CA VAL A 3 -7.02 -14.69 -30.35
C VAL A 3 -7.78 -14.77 -29.03
N ILE A 4 -7.72 -13.72 -28.22
CA ILE A 4 -8.49 -13.64 -26.97
C ILE A 4 -9.73 -12.77 -27.17
N SER A 5 -10.80 -13.04 -26.41
CA SER A 5 -11.96 -12.15 -26.40
C SER A 5 -11.59 -10.81 -25.75
N LYS A 6 -12.29 -9.73 -26.12
CA LYS A 6 -12.12 -8.43 -25.44
C LYS A 6 -12.48 -8.50 -23.95
N ALA A 7 -13.49 -9.29 -23.59
CA ALA A 7 -13.84 -9.52 -22.19
C ALA A 7 -12.67 -10.15 -21.41
N GLU A 8 -11.99 -11.13 -22.02
CA GLU A 8 -10.78 -11.73 -21.43
C GLU A 8 -9.62 -10.75 -21.36
N LEU A 9 -9.41 -9.94 -22.42
CA LEU A 9 -8.43 -8.86 -22.42
C LEU A 9 -8.64 -7.91 -21.24
N PHE A 10 -9.86 -7.40 -21.06
CA PHE A 10 -10.17 -6.44 -20.00
C PHE A 10 -9.91 -7.01 -18.62
N ARG A 11 -10.30 -8.27 -18.36
CA ARG A 11 -9.98 -8.95 -17.11
C ARG A 11 -8.48 -9.10 -16.89
N ARG A 12 -7.71 -9.49 -17.91
CA ARG A 12 -6.25 -9.63 -17.80
C ARG A 12 -5.56 -8.30 -17.49
N ILE A 13 -6.02 -7.21 -18.09
CA ILE A 13 -5.51 -5.86 -17.84
C ILE A 13 -5.95 -5.36 -16.45
N GLY A 14 -7.11 -5.79 -15.99
CA GLY A 14 -7.71 -5.38 -14.72
C GLY A 14 -8.77 -4.30 -14.82
N PHE A 15 -9.25 -4.02 -16.03
CA PHE A 15 -10.35 -3.10 -16.26
C PHE A 15 -11.69 -3.77 -15.94
N GLY A 16 -12.42 -3.22 -14.96
CA GLY A 16 -13.77 -3.67 -14.54
C GLY A 16 -14.86 -2.63 -14.77
N GLY A 17 -14.59 -1.58 -15.58
CA GLY A 17 -15.57 -0.57 -15.95
C GLY A 17 -16.51 -1.03 -17.07
N ASP A 18 -17.28 -0.09 -17.63
CA ASP A 18 -18.17 -0.34 -18.76
C ASP A 18 -17.38 -0.83 -19.99
N PRO A 19 -17.63 -2.05 -20.50
CA PRO A 19 -16.96 -2.57 -21.69
C PRO A 19 -17.12 -1.68 -22.92
N ALA A 20 -18.26 -1.01 -23.11
CA ALA A 20 -18.48 -0.15 -24.27
C ALA A 20 -17.55 1.07 -24.27
N ALA A 21 -17.32 1.66 -23.09
CA ALA A 21 -16.36 2.75 -22.92
C ALA A 21 -14.92 2.30 -23.24
N ALA A 22 -14.52 1.11 -22.78
CA ALA A 22 -13.21 0.54 -23.10
C ALA A 22 -13.06 0.23 -24.59
N GLU A 23 -14.10 -0.28 -25.25
CA GLU A 23 -14.10 -0.51 -26.68
C GLU A 23 -13.91 0.78 -27.49
N GLY A 24 -14.56 1.88 -27.07
CA GLY A 24 -14.36 3.20 -27.68
C GLY A 24 -12.90 3.67 -27.59
N VAL A 25 -12.23 3.46 -26.45
CA VAL A 25 -10.80 3.78 -26.30
C VAL A 25 -9.94 2.92 -27.23
N LEU A 26 -10.22 1.62 -27.34
CA LEU A 26 -9.48 0.74 -28.25
C LEU A 26 -9.69 1.09 -29.73
N GLU A 27 -10.87 1.59 -30.09
CA GLU A 27 -11.18 2.07 -31.44
C GLU A 27 -10.40 3.34 -31.78
N VAL A 28 -10.44 4.35 -30.90
CA VAL A 28 -9.68 5.60 -31.07
C VAL A 28 -8.18 5.33 -31.18
N ALA A 29 -7.67 4.34 -30.44
CA ALA A 29 -6.27 3.91 -30.50
C ALA A 29 -5.92 3.04 -31.72
N GLY A 30 -6.88 2.70 -32.60
CA GLY A 30 -6.66 1.83 -33.75
C GLY A 30 -6.34 0.36 -33.40
N LEU A 31 -6.61 -0.05 -32.17
CA LEU A 31 -6.28 -1.38 -31.65
C LEU A 31 -7.35 -2.41 -31.98
N SER A 32 -8.62 -2.00 -32.01
CA SER A 32 -9.77 -2.83 -32.37
C SER A 32 -10.85 -2.01 -33.08
N ARG A 33 -11.88 -2.68 -33.58
CA ARG A 33 -13.14 -2.07 -34.08
C ARG A 33 -14.33 -2.58 -33.26
N PRO A 34 -15.45 -1.86 -33.16
CA PRO A 34 -16.60 -2.24 -32.32
C PRO A 34 -17.12 -3.65 -32.61
N ALA A 35 -17.37 -3.98 -33.88
CA ALA A 35 -17.90 -5.28 -34.29
C ALA A 35 -16.93 -6.47 -34.05
N LYS A 36 -15.66 -6.21 -33.71
CA LYS A 36 -14.67 -7.28 -33.50
C LYS A 36 -14.67 -7.70 -32.04
N GLN A 37 -15.08 -8.93 -31.76
CA GLN A 37 -15.15 -9.47 -30.39
C GLN A 37 -13.81 -10.02 -29.86
N SER A 38 -12.82 -10.18 -30.75
CA SER A 38 -11.51 -10.75 -30.42
C SER A 38 -10.35 -9.81 -30.76
N ILE A 39 -9.26 -9.94 -30.02
CA ILE A 39 -8.03 -9.18 -30.20
C ILE A 39 -6.82 -10.13 -30.20
N HIS A 40 -5.77 -9.76 -30.91
CA HIS A 40 -4.53 -10.52 -30.89
C HIS A 40 -3.77 -10.25 -29.57
N PRO A 41 -3.21 -11.28 -28.91
CA PRO A 41 -2.47 -11.10 -27.64
C PRO A 41 -1.33 -10.08 -27.70
N ASP A 42 -0.64 -9.95 -28.83
CA ASP A 42 0.45 -8.97 -29.02
C ASP A 42 0.01 -7.50 -28.83
N LYS A 43 -1.30 -7.22 -28.87
CA LYS A 43 -1.84 -5.89 -28.60
C LYS A 43 -2.12 -5.64 -27.12
N LEU A 44 -1.83 -6.58 -26.22
CA LEU A 44 -2.17 -6.48 -24.80
C LEU A 44 -1.52 -5.27 -24.14
N ASP A 45 -0.21 -5.07 -24.32
CA ASP A 45 0.50 -3.94 -23.71
C ASP A 45 0.02 -2.59 -24.27
N ALA A 46 -0.24 -2.53 -25.58
CA ALA A 46 -0.79 -1.34 -26.22
C ALA A 46 -2.21 -1.04 -25.72
N ALA A 47 -3.06 -2.06 -25.57
CA ALA A 47 -4.40 -1.93 -25.01
C ALA A 47 -4.37 -1.51 -23.55
N ALA A 48 -3.49 -2.11 -22.74
CA ALA A 48 -3.29 -1.75 -21.34
C ALA A 48 -2.87 -0.28 -21.21
N THR A 49 -1.94 0.18 -22.04
CA THR A 49 -1.48 1.58 -22.08
C THR A 49 -2.61 2.52 -22.47
N ALA A 50 -3.35 2.21 -23.56
CA ALA A 50 -4.48 3.03 -24.01
C ALA A 50 -5.55 3.15 -22.92
N LEU A 51 -5.94 2.04 -22.31
CA LEU A 51 -6.92 2.03 -21.22
C LEU A 51 -6.40 2.75 -19.97
N ALA A 52 -5.14 2.56 -19.57
CA ALA A 52 -4.56 3.24 -18.42
C ALA A 52 -4.42 4.76 -18.61
N SER A 53 -4.33 5.22 -19.86
CA SER A 53 -4.32 6.65 -20.21
C SER A 53 -5.70 7.30 -20.15
N ALA A 54 -6.78 6.52 -20.29
CA ALA A 54 -8.17 7.00 -20.25
C ALA A 54 -8.85 6.75 -18.90
N PHE A 55 -8.46 5.69 -18.20
CA PHE A 55 -9.13 5.19 -17.00
C PHE A 55 -8.18 5.07 -15.81
N CYS A 56 -8.76 5.21 -14.62
CA CYS A 56 -8.13 4.88 -13.34
C CYS A 56 -9.00 3.82 -12.65
N TRP A 57 -8.60 2.55 -12.68
CA TRP A 57 -9.41 1.46 -12.11
C TRP A 57 -9.02 1.10 -10.67
N VAL A 58 -10.00 1.03 -9.79
CA VAL A 58 -9.80 0.81 -8.35
C VAL A 58 -10.77 -0.19 -7.73
N CYS A 59 -10.35 -0.80 -6.62
CA CYS A 59 -11.21 -1.64 -5.80
C CYS A 59 -12.33 -0.83 -5.12
N ASN A 60 -13.36 -1.52 -4.61
CA ASN A 60 -14.52 -0.90 -3.95
C ASN A 60 -14.25 -0.30 -2.55
N ARG A 61 -13.00 0.02 -2.21
CA ARG A 61 -12.70 0.71 -0.94
C ARG A 61 -12.81 2.21 -1.13
N GLY A 62 -13.50 2.89 -0.22
CA GLY A 62 -13.75 4.34 -0.29
C GLY A 62 -12.47 5.17 -0.36
N ASP A 63 -11.45 4.82 0.43
CA ASP A 63 -10.14 5.49 0.41
C ASP A 63 -9.43 5.40 -0.95
N CYS A 64 -9.54 4.25 -1.61
CA CYS A 64 -8.97 4.02 -2.93
C CYS A 64 -9.70 4.82 -4.00
N HIS A 65 -11.02 4.97 -3.87
CA HIS A 65 -11.83 5.78 -4.77
C HIS A 65 -11.52 7.28 -4.62
N GLU A 66 -11.50 7.79 -3.39
CA GLU A 66 -11.16 9.20 -3.10
C GLU A 66 -9.76 9.57 -3.60
N GLU A 67 -8.77 8.69 -3.38
CA GLU A 67 -7.43 8.89 -3.89
C GLU A 67 -7.40 8.84 -5.42
N ALA A 68 -8.11 7.90 -6.04
CA ALA A 68 -8.22 7.83 -7.51
C ALA A 68 -8.77 9.13 -8.09
N VAL A 69 -9.81 9.72 -7.48
CA VAL A 69 -10.36 11.01 -7.91
C VAL A 69 -9.32 12.12 -7.83
N ARG A 70 -8.45 12.14 -6.81
CA ARG A 70 -7.35 13.11 -6.69
C ARG A 70 -6.27 12.94 -7.76
N ILE A 71 -5.89 11.70 -8.08
CA ILE A 71 -4.74 11.40 -8.98
C ILE A 71 -5.15 11.06 -10.41
N ALA A 72 -6.45 11.02 -10.72
CA ALA A 72 -6.95 10.61 -12.03
C ALA A 72 -6.44 11.54 -13.15
N ALA A 73 -6.16 12.82 -12.85
CA ALA A 73 -5.56 13.77 -13.80
C ALA A 73 -6.31 13.82 -15.16
N GLY A 74 -7.65 13.81 -15.13
CA GLY A 74 -8.50 13.80 -16.32
C GLY A 74 -8.98 12.43 -16.78
N ARG A 75 -8.48 11.34 -16.17
CA ARG A 75 -8.97 9.97 -16.40
C ARG A 75 -10.30 9.71 -15.71
N THR A 76 -11.10 8.79 -16.24
CA THR A 76 -12.34 8.36 -15.61
C THR A 76 -12.06 7.27 -14.56
N VAL A 77 -12.54 7.46 -13.33
CA VAL A 77 -12.42 6.45 -12.27
C VAL A 77 -13.45 5.35 -12.49
N VAL A 78 -13.01 4.10 -12.50
CA VAL A 78 -13.86 2.91 -12.75
C VAL A 78 -13.51 1.77 -11.77
N PRO A 79 -14.33 0.72 -11.66
CA PRO A 79 -13.96 -0.46 -10.90
C PRO A 79 -12.78 -1.22 -11.52
N ALA A 80 -11.92 -1.79 -10.69
CA ALA A 80 -10.95 -2.82 -11.09
C ALA A 80 -11.67 -4.17 -11.27
N ALA A 81 -11.22 -4.98 -12.23
CA ALA A 81 -11.78 -6.31 -12.48
C ALA A 81 -11.56 -7.26 -11.30
N ASP A 82 -10.40 -7.14 -10.63
CA ASP A 82 -10.07 -7.81 -9.38
C ASP A 82 -9.46 -6.80 -8.38
N PRO A 83 -9.72 -6.90 -7.06
CA PRO A 83 -9.12 -6.01 -6.07
C PRO A 83 -7.59 -5.93 -6.12
N SER A 84 -6.91 -7.03 -6.47
CA SER A 84 -5.45 -7.09 -6.65
C SER A 84 -4.93 -6.21 -7.80
N GLN A 85 -5.79 -5.88 -8.75
CA GLN A 85 -5.47 -5.04 -9.90
C GLN A 85 -5.82 -3.56 -9.69
N CYS A 86 -6.24 -3.17 -8.48
CA CYS A 86 -6.48 -1.77 -8.15
C CYS A 86 -5.22 -0.93 -8.35
N GLN A 87 -5.28 0.09 -9.22
CA GLN A 87 -4.13 0.95 -9.52
C GLN A 87 -3.72 1.86 -8.35
N VAL A 88 -4.59 1.97 -7.35
CA VAL A 88 -4.32 2.76 -6.14
C VAL A 88 -3.69 1.91 -5.05
N CYS A 89 -4.01 0.62 -4.90
CA CYS A 89 -3.53 -0.16 -3.74
C CYS A 89 -2.85 -1.49 -4.08
N GLY A 90 -2.89 -1.93 -5.34
CA GLY A 90 -2.38 -3.25 -5.76
C GLY A 90 -2.98 -4.42 -4.96
N GLY A 91 -4.21 -4.29 -4.47
CA GLY A 91 -4.86 -5.27 -3.58
C GLY A 91 -4.57 -5.13 -2.09
N SER A 92 -3.53 -4.40 -1.68
CA SER A 92 -3.14 -4.30 -0.27
C SER A 92 -2.72 -2.89 0.13
N VAL A 93 -3.60 -2.20 0.86
CA VAL A 93 -3.31 -0.89 1.46
C VAL A 93 -2.11 -0.98 2.42
N ASN A 94 -1.98 -2.06 3.18
CA ASN A 94 -0.85 -2.27 4.08
C ASN A 94 0.46 -2.38 3.29
N GLN A 95 0.48 -3.13 2.18
CA GLN A 95 1.66 -3.24 1.32
C GLN A 95 2.06 -1.87 0.77
N ARG A 96 1.14 -1.15 0.12
CA ARG A 96 1.42 0.19 -0.43
C ARG A 96 1.91 1.16 0.64
N SER A 97 1.26 1.18 1.80
CA SER A 97 1.62 2.11 2.87
C SER A 97 3.03 1.81 3.39
N ILE A 98 3.37 0.53 3.55
CA ILE A 98 4.72 0.12 3.93
C ILE A 98 5.73 0.44 2.83
N ASP A 99 5.39 0.30 1.55
CA ASP A 99 6.27 0.67 0.43
C ASP A 99 6.63 2.17 0.48
N GLU A 100 5.64 3.04 0.71
CA GLU A 100 5.87 4.48 0.90
C GLU A 100 6.72 4.77 2.15
N MET A 101 6.47 4.05 3.25
CA MET A 101 7.26 4.15 4.47
C MET A 101 8.72 3.75 4.24
N VAL A 102 8.98 2.63 3.56
CA VAL A 102 10.34 2.17 3.24
C VAL A 102 11.07 3.21 2.40
N ALA A 103 10.40 3.78 1.38
CA ALA A 103 10.99 4.82 0.54
C ALA A 103 11.33 6.09 1.36
N ALA A 104 10.44 6.53 2.25
CA ALA A 104 10.68 7.68 3.12
C ALA A 104 11.82 7.44 4.12
N CYS A 105 11.87 6.25 4.75
CA CYS A 105 12.97 5.84 5.63
C CYS A 105 14.31 5.84 4.88
N ALA A 106 14.36 5.25 3.69
CA ALA A 106 15.57 5.23 2.87
C ALA A 106 16.05 6.64 2.52
N ALA A 107 15.15 7.53 2.10
CA ALA A 107 15.47 8.94 1.82
C ALA A 107 16.02 9.68 3.05
N ARG A 108 15.63 9.27 4.25
CA ARG A 108 16.09 9.84 5.52
C ARG A 108 17.33 9.17 6.11
N GLY A 109 17.79 8.07 5.52
CA GLY A 109 18.89 7.23 6.03
C GLY A 109 18.50 6.36 7.24
N TRP A 110 17.21 6.07 7.41
CA TRP A 110 16.71 5.17 8.46
C TRP A 110 16.65 3.73 7.95
N HIS A 111 17.21 2.81 8.73
CA HIS A 111 17.31 1.39 8.40
C HIS A 111 16.69 0.49 9.46
N ARG A 112 16.54 0.98 10.71
CA ARG A 112 16.06 0.22 11.86
C ARG A 112 14.75 0.77 12.40
N LEU A 113 13.68 0.01 12.24
CA LEU A 113 12.35 0.29 12.78
C LEU A 113 12.11 -0.59 14.02
N LEU A 114 11.80 0.06 15.14
CA LEU A 114 11.31 -0.62 16.34
C LEU A 114 9.81 -0.38 16.48
N VAL A 115 9.03 -1.43 16.67
CA VAL A 115 7.60 -1.38 16.98
C VAL A 115 7.38 -1.98 18.37
N VAL A 116 6.70 -1.26 19.26
CA VAL A 116 6.37 -1.69 20.62
C VAL A 116 4.85 -1.77 20.76
N GLY A 117 4.30 -2.95 21.04
CA GLY A 117 2.86 -3.18 21.08
C GLY A 117 2.32 -3.75 19.77
N GLY A 118 1.06 -3.43 19.46
CA GLY A 118 0.33 -4.05 18.35
C GLY A 118 -0.04 -5.51 18.63
N SER A 119 -1.07 -6.02 17.93
CA SER A 119 -1.48 -7.42 18.05
C SER A 119 -0.46 -8.37 17.41
N PRO A 120 -0.41 -9.67 17.79
CA PRO A 120 0.49 -10.64 17.19
C PRO A 120 0.35 -10.68 15.67
N ASN A 121 -0.88 -10.76 15.16
CA ASN A 121 -1.15 -10.78 13.72
C ASN A 121 -0.61 -9.53 13.00
N ALA A 122 -0.74 -8.35 13.60
CA ALA A 122 -0.22 -7.12 13.02
C ALA A 122 1.31 -7.09 13.00
N ARG A 123 1.96 -7.58 14.07
CA ARG A 123 3.42 -7.73 14.13
C ARG A 123 3.93 -8.72 13.07
N ASP A 124 3.25 -9.85 12.89
CA ASP A 124 3.59 -10.86 11.90
C ASP A 124 3.39 -10.33 10.47
N GLU A 125 2.29 -9.61 10.23
CA GLU A 125 2.00 -9.00 8.94
C GLU A 125 3.04 -7.93 8.57
N ILE A 126 3.37 -7.02 9.48
CA ILE A 126 4.44 -6.03 9.26
C ILE A 126 5.77 -6.74 9.02
N SER A 127 6.12 -7.75 9.82
CA SER A 127 7.38 -8.49 9.67
C SER A 127 7.48 -9.14 8.30
N ARG A 128 6.40 -9.78 7.84
CA ARG A 128 6.34 -10.40 6.51
C ARG A 128 6.48 -9.35 5.40
N ILE A 129 5.77 -8.23 5.51
CA ILE A 129 5.80 -7.17 4.49
C ILE A 129 7.17 -6.49 4.47
N LEU A 130 7.80 -6.22 5.62
CA LEU A 130 9.08 -5.51 5.72
C LEU A 130 10.32 -6.38 5.48
N HIS A 131 10.17 -7.71 5.45
CA HIS A 131 11.29 -8.64 5.39
C HIS A 131 12.32 -8.26 4.30
N GLY A 132 13.57 -8.03 4.72
CA GLY A 132 14.69 -7.67 3.84
C GLY A 132 14.73 -6.22 3.37
N ARG A 133 13.79 -5.36 3.82
CA ARG A 133 13.67 -3.95 3.37
C ARG A 133 14.04 -2.94 4.46
N LEU A 134 13.74 -3.29 5.71
CA LEU A 134 14.19 -2.60 6.92
C LEU A 134 14.50 -3.65 7.99
N GLU A 135 15.46 -3.35 8.86
CA GLU A 135 15.62 -4.13 10.09
C GLU A 135 14.46 -3.82 11.02
N LEU A 136 13.69 -4.84 11.39
CA LEU A 136 12.52 -4.71 12.25
C LEU A 136 12.77 -5.40 13.60
N ARG A 137 12.46 -4.69 14.68
CA ARG A 137 12.17 -5.31 15.98
C ARG A 137 10.71 -5.06 16.32
N ALA A 138 9.93 -6.12 16.49
CA ALA A 138 8.55 -6.04 16.95
C ALA A 138 8.47 -6.60 18.38
N LEU A 139 8.22 -5.73 19.36
CA LEU A 139 8.17 -6.09 20.77
C LEU A 139 6.73 -6.21 21.24
N ASP A 140 6.48 -7.26 22.04
CA ASP A 140 5.23 -7.40 22.75
C ASP A 140 5.14 -6.36 23.88
N GLY A 141 4.16 -5.46 23.78
CA GLY A 141 3.92 -4.41 24.74
C GLY A 141 3.26 -4.88 26.05
N THR A 142 2.87 -6.16 26.16
CA THR A 142 2.41 -6.78 27.42
C THR A 142 3.55 -7.33 28.26
N ILE A 143 4.73 -7.51 27.67
CA ILE A 143 5.89 -8.05 28.39
C ILE A 143 6.58 -6.89 29.12
N ALA A 144 6.74 -7.05 30.43
CA ALA A 144 7.43 -6.09 31.27
C ALA A 144 8.85 -5.81 30.74
N ARG A 145 9.20 -4.52 30.67
CA ARG A 145 10.52 -4.05 30.25
C ARG A 145 11.13 -3.22 31.36
N THR A 146 12.43 -3.39 31.55
CA THR A 146 13.22 -2.51 32.42
C THR A 146 13.59 -1.24 31.67
N LEU A 147 13.88 -0.16 32.40
CA LEU A 147 14.38 1.09 31.82
C LEU A 147 15.68 0.87 31.02
N LYS A 148 16.56 -0.04 31.47
CA LYS A 148 17.80 -0.38 30.77
C LYS A 148 17.51 -1.01 29.40
N GLN A 149 16.56 -1.94 29.33
CA GLN A 149 16.15 -2.55 28.07
C GLN A 149 15.53 -1.52 27.13
N ALA A 150 14.57 -0.73 27.62
CA ALA A 150 13.93 0.31 26.80
C ALA A 150 14.93 1.33 26.26
N ARG A 151 15.95 1.71 27.04
CA ARG A 151 17.05 2.58 26.56
C ARG A 151 17.90 1.91 25.47
N ALA A 152 18.19 0.62 25.59
CA ALA A 152 18.91 -0.11 24.55
C ALA A 152 18.08 -0.26 23.27
N ASP A 153 16.77 -0.50 23.42
CA ASP A 153 15.81 -0.58 22.32
C ASP A 153 15.70 0.78 21.60
N LEU A 154 15.54 1.87 22.36
CA LEU A 154 15.60 3.23 21.86
C LEU A 154 16.94 3.49 21.17
N GLY A 155 18.08 3.10 21.74
CA GLY A 155 19.40 3.28 21.13
C GLY A 155 19.56 2.58 19.78
N TRP A 156 18.92 1.43 19.60
CA TRP A 156 18.99 0.62 18.38
C TRP A 156 18.15 1.18 17.22
N GLY A 157 16.91 1.62 17.49
CA GLY A 157 15.99 2.06 16.44
C GLY A 157 16.33 3.45 15.90
N ASP A 158 16.30 3.63 14.58
CA ASP A 158 16.37 4.96 13.97
C ASP A 158 15.02 5.67 14.15
N VAL A 159 13.93 4.90 14.14
CA VAL A 159 12.57 5.31 14.51
C VAL A 159 11.91 4.26 15.38
N VAL A 160 11.16 4.70 16.39
CA VAL A 160 10.46 3.85 17.34
C VAL A 160 8.98 4.17 17.32
N VAL A 161 8.14 3.17 17.05
CA VAL A 161 6.70 3.28 17.06
C VAL A 161 6.15 2.62 18.31
N VAL A 162 5.44 3.41 19.13
CA VAL A 162 4.69 2.91 20.29
C VAL A 162 3.24 2.74 19.86
N TRP A 163 2.80 1.49 19.73
CA TRP A 163 1.52 1.12 19.15
C TRP A 163 0.48 0.73 20.20
N GLY A 164 -0.28 1.72 20.68
CA GLY A 164 -1.06 1.64 21.93
C GLY A 164 -2.47 1.07 21.84
N SER A 165 -2.84 0.42 20.74
CA SER A 165 -4.25 0.13 20.47
C SER A 165 -4.74 -1.28 20.88
N SER A 166 -3.81 -2.17 21.23
CA SER A 166 -4.00 -3.47 21.89
C SER A 166 -2.64 -3.98 22.37
N GLN A 167 -2.56 -4.60 23.56
CA GLN A 167 -1.32 -5.19 24.09
C GLN A 167 -0.19 -4.18 24.35
N LEU A 168 -0.48 -3.11 25.08
CA LEU A 168 0.53 -2.18 25.58
C LEU A 168 0.22 -1.81 27.03
N ASP A 169 1.04 -2.29 27.97
CA ASP A 169 0.96 -1.88 29.37
C ASP A 169 1.44 -0.43 29.49
N HIS A 170 0.71 0.41 30.21
CA HIS A 170 1.08 1.80 30.48
C HIS A 170 2.49 1.93 31.11
N LYS A 171 2.93 0.94 31.89
CA LYS A 171 4.29 0.89 32.45
C LYS A 171 5.35 0.68 31.39
N VAL A 172 5.03 -0.02 30.30
CA VAL A 172 5.94 -0.25 29.18
C VAL A 172 5.96 0.96 28.25
N SER A 173 4.80 1.53 27.90
CA SER A 173 4.73 2.69 27.00
C SER A 173 5.48 3.91 27.54
N ASN A 174 5.39 4.16 28.86
CA ASN A 174 6.06 5.29 29.52
C ASN A 174 7.60 5.22 29.43
N LEU A 175 8.18 4.05 29.15
CA LEU A 175 9.62 3.89 28.98
C LEU A 175 10.11 4.32 27.59
N TYR A 176 9.21 4.42 26.62
CA TYR A 176 9.52 4.79 25.24
C TYR A 176 9.06 6.23 24.98
N THR A 177 9.96 7.18 25.22
CA THR A 177 9.75 8.61 24.93
C THR A 177 11.00 9.19 24.28
N GLY A 178 10.83 10.26 23.49
CA GLY A 178 11.95 10.95 22.84
C GLY A 178 11.64 11.42 21.42
N PRO A 179 12.60 12.11 20.77
CA PRO A 179 12.37 12.80 19.50
C PRO A 179 12.16 11.86 18.30
N LYS A 180 12.56 10.59 18.43
CA LYS A 180 12.37 9.54 17.41
C LYS A 180 11.23 8.58 17.72
N VAL A 181 10.44 8.89 18.76
CA VAL A 181 9.31 8.07 19.17
C VAL A 181 8.02 8.63 18.55
N VAL A 182 7.30 7.76 17.85
CA VAL A 182 6.00 8.02 17.25
C VAL A 182 4.95 7.20 18.01
N THR A 183 4.02 7.88 18.68
CA THR A 183 2.97 7.21 19.45
C THR A 183 1.69 7.11 18.65
N LEU A 184 1.20 5.89 18.45
CA LEU A 184 -0.03 5.58 17.72
C LEU A 184 -1.13 5.15 18.68
N HIS A 185 -2.31 5.73 18.49
CA HIS A 185 -3.50 5.41 19.27
C HIS A 185 -4.43 4.40 18.57
N ARG A 186 -4.29 4.21 17.25
CA ARG A 186 -5.16 3.39 16.40
C ARG A 186 -4.45 2.14 15.84
N ARG A 187 -5.23 1.15 15.38
CA ARG A 187 -4.82 -0.27 15.16
C ARG A 187 -4.27 -0.64 13.77
N SER A 188 -4.20 0.26 12.79
CA SER A 188 -3.87 -0.16 11.41
C SER A 188 -2.39 -0.01 11.06
N ILE A 189 -1.89 -0.96 10.26
CA ILE A 189 -0.53 -0.91 9.68
C ILE A 189 -0.38 0.31 8.77
N GLN A 190 -1.45 0.69 8.05
CA GLN A 190 -1.49 1.90 7.24
C GLN A 190 -1.17 3.16 8.05
N GLU A 191 -1.79 3.32 9.22
CA GLU A 191 -1.56 4.52 10.04
C GLU A 191 -0.16 4.52 10.64
N LEU A 192 0.35 3.35 11.04
CA LEU A 192 1.75 3.20 11.44
C LEU A 192 2.69 3.68 10.34
N ALA A 193 2.51 3.17 9.14
CA ALA A 193 3.32 3.56 8.00
C ALA A 193 3.21 5.07 7.71
N THR A 194 2.00 5.62 7.74
CA THR A 194 1.73 7.04 7.48
C THR A 194 2.44 7.95 8.48
N GLU A 195 2.41 7.61 9.77
CA GLU A 195 3.07 8.44 10.80
C GLU A 195 4.59 8.31 10.75
N VAL A 196 5.13 7.14 10.40
CA VAL A 196 6.58 7.00 10.16
C VAL A 196 7.02 7.83 8.95
N VAL A 197 6.24 7.84 7.86
CA VAL A 197 6.50 8.72 6.70
C VAL A 197 6.52 10.19 7.11
N ARG A 198 5.53 10.63 7.91
CA ARG A 198 5.47 12.00 8.42
C ARG A 198 6.69 12.34 9.28
N ALA A 199 7.11 11.42 10.16
CA ALA A 199 8.30 11.61 10.98
C ALA A 199 9.58 11.71 10.14
N ALA A 200 9.74 10.83 9.14
CA ALA A 200 10.90 10.82 8.25
C ALA A 200 11.02 12.11 7.42
N ARG A 201 9.89 12.72 7.02
CA ARG A 201 9.85 13.97 6.23
C ARG A 201 10.05 15.25 7.05
N ARG A 202 9.90 15.20 8.39
CA ARG A 202 10.00 16.39 9.27
C ARG A 202 11.41 16.69 9.76
N GLY A 203 12.28 15.68 9.80
CA GLY A 203 13.66 15.82 10.27
C GLY A 203 14.62 16.06 9.13
#